data_AF-A0AAW1E446-F1
#
_entry.id   AF-A0AAW1E446-F1
#
_cell.length_a   1.000
_cell.length_b   1.000
_cell.length_c   1.000
_cell.angle_alpha   90.00
_cell.angle_beta   90.00
_cell.angle_gamma   90.00
#
_symmetry.space_group_name_H-M   'P 1'
#
loop_
_entity.id
_entity.type
_entity.pdbx_description
1 polymer ?
#
loop_
_entity_poly.entity_id
_entity_poly.type
_entity_poly.pdbx_seq_one_letter_code
_entity_poly.pdbx_strand_id
1 'polypeptide(L)'
;MTLFSTSSDLCVSSCCTGPDGQPKQNGETWQTNCKQCTCDEDTQSVQCKPLTCPTEEPITCTEEGEVLVKRKVDCCDRPTCGE
;
A
#
# COMPACT_ATOMS: atom_id res chain seq x y z
N MET A 1 15.32 21.21 -15.53
CA MET A 1 15.81 20.19 -14.60
C MET A 1 16.01 20.86 -13.26
N THR A 2 15.38 20.32 -12.22
CA THR A 2 15.41 20.83 -10.84
C THR A 2 16.05 19.78 -9.94
N LEU A 3 16.84 20.20 -8.95
CA LEU A 3 17.46 19.29 -7.99
C LEU A 3 16.36 18.62 -7.17
N PHE A 4 16.33 17.30 -7.15
CA PHE A 4 15.30 16.52 -6.45
C PHE A 4 15.33 16.73 -4.94
N SER A 5 16.52 16.77 -4.34
CA SER A 5 16.73 17.06 -2.93
C SER A 5 18.16 17.52 -2.71
N THR A 6 18.42 18.34 -1.68
CA THR A 6 19.79 18.73 -1.28
C THR A 6 20.63 17.53 -0.84
N SER A 7 19.99 16.42 -0.48
CA SER A 7 20.62 15.14 -0.12
C SER A 7 20.79 14.18 -1.31
N SER A 8 20.42 14.59 -2.53
CA SER A 8 20.40 13.73 -3.71
C SER A 8 20.89 14.51 -4.93
N ASP A 9 22.05 14.16 -5.50
CA ASP A 9 22.58 14.76 -6.75
C ASP A 9 21.76 14.41 -8.01
N LEU A 10 20.49 14.02 -7.85
CA LEU A 10 19.58 13.65 -8.93
C LEU A 10 18.79 14.88 -9.38
N CYS A 11 19.03 15.29 -10.63
CA CYS A 11 18.24 16.32 -11.30
C CYS A 11 17.05 15.67 -12.01
N VAL A 12 15.84 16.09 -11.64
CA VAL A 12 14.58 15.55 -12.16
C VAL A 12 13.70 16.68 -12.68
N SER A 13 12.90 16.40 -13.71
CA SER A 13 12.01 17.38 -14.32
C SER A 13 10.68 17.52 -13.56
N SER A 14 10.19 16.40 -13.02
CA SER A 14 8.95 16.26 -12.24
C SER A 14 8.92 14.82 -11.72
N CYS A 15 8.89 14.62 -10.40
CA CYS A 15 8.85 13.30 -9.78
C CYS A 15 8.38 13.40 -8.32
N CYS A 16 7.96 12.29 -7.73
CA CYS A 16 7.63 12.21 -6.31
C CYS A 16 8.75 11.53 -5.50
N THR A 17 8.74 11.72 -4.17
CA THR A 17 9.65 10.98 -3.28
C THR A 17 9.03 9.64 -2.88
N GLY A 18 9.69 8.55 -3.29
CA GLY A 18 9.31 7.19 -2.92
C GLY A 18 9.58 6.88 -1.45
N PRO A 19 9.13 5.70 -0.98
CA PRO A 19 9.25 5.31 0.43
C PRO A 19 10.71 5.09 0.83
N ASP A 20 11.57 4.72 -0.13
CA ASP A 20 13.01 4.56 0.03
C ASP A 20 13.79 5.89 -0.09
N GLY A 21 13.09 7.03 -0.15
CA GLY A 21 13.70 8.35 -0.37
C GLY A 21 14.18 8.59 -1.81
N GLN A 22 13.93 7.66 -2.72
CA GLN A 22 14.33 7.74 -4.12
C GLN A 22 13.25 8.41 -4.98
N PRO A 23 13.64 9.14 -6.04
CA PRO A 23 12.67 9.75 -6.96
C PRO A 23 11.87 8.67 -7.70
N LYS A 24 10.54 8.84 -7.74
CA LYS A 24 9.59 7.99 -8.45
C LYS A 24 8.94 8.76 -9.58
N GLN A 25 8.74 8.10 -10.71
CA GLN A 25 8.15 8.77 -11.87
C GLN A 25 6.70 9.19 -11.60
N ASN A 26 6.28 10.23 -12.29
CA ASN A 26 4.89 10.64 -12.35
C ASN A 26 4.02 9.45 -12.84
N GLY A 27 2.92 9.17 -12.13
CA GLY A 27 2.06 8.02 -12.38
C GLY A 27 2.56 6.69 -11.78
N GLU A 28 3.77 6.66 -11.21
CA GLU A 28 4.29 5.44 -10.60
C GLU A 28 3.51 5.07 -9.33
N THR A 29 3.19 3.78 -9.18
CA THR A 29 2.44 3.24 -8.03
C THR A 29 3.30 2.25 -7.25
N TRP A 30 3.28 2.32 -5.93
CA TRP A 30 3.99 1.39 -5.06
C TRP A 30 3.19 1.08 -3.80
N GLN A 31 3.46 -0.06 -3.18
CA GLN A 31 2.86 -0.43 -1.90
C GLN A 31 3.84 -0.25 -0.77
N THR A 32 3.40 0.41 0.31
CA THR A 32 4.19 0.58 1.53
C THR A 32 3.26 0.60 2.74
N ASN A 33 3.61 -0.12 3.81
CA ASN A 33 2.85 -0.14 5.07
C ASN A 33 1.34 -0.34 4.88
N CYS A 34 0.94 -1.29 4.02
CA CYS A 34 -0.45 -1.59 3.69
C CYS A 34 -1.25 -0.43 3.06
N LYS A 35 -0.54 0.50 2.42
CA LYS A 35 -1.10 1.58 1.62
C LYS A 35 -0.58 1.46 0.20
N GLN A 36 -1.45 1.66 -0.77
CA GLN A 36 -1.08 1.87 -2.15
C GLN A 36 -0.86 3.37 -2.36
N CYS A 37 0.38 3.73 -2.64
CA CYS A 37 0.79 5.08 -2.93
C CYS A 37 0.98 5.27 -4.43
N THR A 38 0.66 6.46 -4.92
CA THR A 38 0.80 6.83 -6.32
C THR A 38 1.39 8.23 -6.41
N CYS A 39 2.34 8.43 -7.31
CA CYS A 39 2.80 9.76 -7.66
C CYS A 39 1.76 10.42 -8.56
N ASP A 40 1.00 11.34 -8.00
CA ASP A 40 -0.03 12.08 -8.72
C ASP A 40 0.62 13.12 -9.62
N GLU A 41 0.38 13.04 -10.93
CA GLU A 41 1.06 13.89 -11.91
C GLU A 41 0.58 15.34 -11.85
N ASP A 42 -0.70 15.53 -11.52
CA ASP A 42 -1.37 16.82 -11.44
C ASP A 42 -0.91 17.64 -10.24
N THR A 43 -0.83 17.01 -9.06
CA THR A 43 -0.43 17.65 -7.81
C THR A 43 1.06 17.49 -7.50
N GLN A 44 1.78 16.70 -8.31
CA GLN A 44 3.20 16.35 -8.11
C GLN A 44 3.48 15.83 -6.68
N SER A 45 2.50 15.14 -6.11
CA SER A 45 2.49 14.73 -4.70
C SER A 45 2.19 13.25 -4.58
N VAL A 46 2.72 12.63 -3.53
CA VAL A 46 2.43 11.21 -3.24
C VAL A 46 1.04 11.09 -2.62
N GLN A 47 0.14 10.41 -3.31
CA GLN A 47 -1.19 10.08 -2.81
C GLN A 47 -1.21 8.65 -2.30
N CYS A 48 -1.20 8.46 -0.98
CA CYS A 48 -1.28 7.15 -0.34
C CYS A 48 -2.69 6.83 0.13
N LYS A 49 -3.28 5.76 -0.43
CA LYS A 49 -4.58 5.24 -0.02
C LYS A 49 -4.40 3.90 0.69
N PRO A 50 -5.17 3.61 1.75
CA PRO A 50 -5.15 2.28 2.37
C PRO A 50 -5.51 1.22 1.32
N LEU A 51 -4.85 0.07 1.37
CA LEU A 51 -5.20 -1.06 0.50
C LEU A 51 -6.64 -1.49 0.81
N THR A 52 -7.47 -1.54 -0.23
CA THR A 52 -8.80 -2.13 -0.11
C THR A 52 -8.65 -3.64 -0.17
N CYS A 53 -9.04 -4.29 0.91
CA CYS A 53 -9.06 -5.75 0.95
C CYS A 53 -10.19 -6.29 0.08
N PRO A 54 -9.97 -7.40 -0.63
CA PRO A 54 -11.07 -8.07 -1.32
C PRO A 54 -12.11 -8.49 -0.30
N THR A 55 -13.39 -8.30 -0.64
CA THR A 55 -14.49 -8.86 0.14
C THR A 55 -14.42 -10.38 0.02
N GLU A 56 -14.02 -11.05 1.09
CA GLU A 56 -14.00 -12.51 1.12
C GLU A 56 -15.41 -13.07 1.30
N GLU A 57 -15.62 -14.27 0.77
CA GLU A 57 -16.88 -14.99 0.94
C GLU A 57 -17.10 -15.32 2.43
N PRO A 58 -18.35 -15.26 2.91
CA PRO A 58 -18.64 -15.61 4.30
C PRO A 58 -18.35 -17.10 4.52
N ILE A 59 -17.34 -17.41 5.32
CA ILE A 59 -17.07 -18.79 5.75
C ILE A 59 -17.94 -19.14 6.96
N THR A 60 -18.29 -20.42 7.09
CA THR A 60 -18.97 -20.95 8.27
C THR A 60 -18.11 -22.07 8.85
N CYS A 61 -17.77 -21.97 10.13
CA CYS A 61 -17.04 -23.02 10.84
C CYS A 61 -18.03 -24.09 11.26
N THR A 62 -17.79 -25.34 10.85
CA THR A 62 -18.70 -26.47 11.08
C THR A 62 -18.16 -27.48 12.08
N GLU A 63 -16.88 -27.40 12.43
CA GLU A 63 -16.29 -28.30 13.43
C GLU A 63 -16.64 -27.84 14.85
N GLU A 64 -16.89 -28.80 15.74
CA GLU A 64 -17.22 -28.51 17.14
C GLU A 64 -16.02 -27.87 17.85
N GLY A 65 -16.25 -26.69 18.43
CA GLY A 65 -15.21 -25.90 19.11
C GLY A 65 -14.58 -24.82 18.24
N GLU A 66 -14.79 -24.82 16.93
CA GLU A 66 -14.28 -23.75 16.08
C GLU A 66 -15.12 -22.48 16.14
N VAL A 67 -14.44 -21.34 16.16
CA VAL A 67 -15.06 -20.02 16.03
C VAL A 67 -14.48 -19.24 14.86
N LEU A 68 -15.29 -18.34 14.30
CA LEU A 68 -14.86 -17.44 13.24
C LEU A 68 -13.86 -16.42 13.82
N VAL A 69 -12.58 -16.58 13.48
CA VAL A 69 -11.52 -15.65 13.88
C VAL A 69 -11.04 -14.82 12.69
N LYS A 70 -10.76 -13.54 12.91
CA LYS A 70 -10.11 -12.69 11.90
C LYS A 70 -8.61 -12.77 12.10
N ARG A 71 -7.89 -13.27 11.10
CA ARG A 71 -6.42 -13.29 11.09
C ARG A 71 -5.92 -12.32 10.06
N LYS A 72 -4.93 -11.52 10.46
CA LYS A 72 -4.27 -10.60 9.54
C LYS A 72 -3.32 -11.40 8.65
N VAL A 73 -3.66 -11.51 7.37
CA VAL A 73 -2.84 -12.10 6.33
C VAL A 73 -2.37 -10.95 5.44
N ASP A 74 -1.06 -10.72 5.41
CA ASP A 74 -0.44 -9.55 4.80
C ASP A 74 -1.00 -8.22 5.37
N CYS A 75 -1.82 -7.56 4.56
CA CYS A 75 -2.44 -6.28 4.86
C CYS A 75 -3.95 -6.37 5.12
N CYS A 76 -4.51 -7.57 5.09
CA CYS A 76 -5.95 -7.81 5.11
C CYS A 76 -6.36 -8.78 6.20
N ASP A 77 -7.49 -8.48 6.83
CA ASP A 77 -8.12 -9.40 7.76
C ASP A 77 -8.89 -10.46 6.97
N ARG A 78 -8.44 -11.70 7.10
CA ARG A 78 -9.08 -12.87 6.49
C ARG A 78 -9.82 -13.65 7.58
N PRO A 79 -11.12 -13.96 7.40
CA PRO A 79 -11.80 -14.85 8.30
C PRO A 79 -11.21 -16.26 8.13
N THR A 80 -10.92 -16.90 9.25
CA THR A 80 -10.46 -18.30 9.31
C THR A 80 -11.15 -18.99 10.48
N CYS A 81 -11.34 -20.30 10.41
CA CYS A 81 -11.78 -21.08 11.55
C CYS A 81 -10.59 -21.40 12.45
N GLY A 82 -10.78 -21.25 13.76
CA GLY A 82 -9.79 -21.61 14.76
C GLY A 82 -10.47 -21.93 16.07
N GLU A 83 -9.83 -22.79 16.87
CA GLU A 83 -10.22 -23.12 18.25
C GLU A 83 -9.91 -21.99 19.25
#